data_AF-A0A9E1XDN6-F1
#
_entry.id   AF-A0A9E1XDN6-F1
#
_cell.length_a   1.000
_cell.length_b   1.000
_cell.length_c   1.000
_cell.angle_alpha   90.00
_cell.angle_beta   90.00
_cell.angle_gamma   90.00
#
_symmetry.space_group_name_H-M   'P 1'
#
loop_
_entity.id
_entity.type
_entity.pdbx_description
1 polymer ?
#
loop_
_entity_poly.entity_id
_entity_poly.type
_entity_poly.pdbx_seq_one_letter_code
_entity_poly.pdbx_strand_id
1 'polypeptide(L)'
;MKKFVAVLIIALASAGISFAGGCSSSKSYTMANSSKALKGDVVLMAEGKRVIKHDGKLGQIFFTIQTDSGETLAQEISREEFGIQFPELSKQIQS
;
A
#
# COMPACT_ATOMS: atom_id res chain seq x y z
N MET A 1 10.82 28.16 37.69
CA MET A 1 10.49 27.81 39.08
C MET A 1 9.36 26.79 39.09
N LYS A 2 9.54 25.67 39.81
CA LYS A 2 8.53 24.90 40.56
C LYS A 2 7.21 24.54 39.84
N LYS A 3 7.00 23.27 39.46
CA LYS A 3 6.16 22.25 40.17
C LYS A 3 5.01 21.83 39.22
N PHE A 4 4.43 20.63 39.15
CA PHE A 4 4.36 19.44 40.00
C PHE A 4 4.09 18.19 39.13
N VAL A 5 4.51 17.06 39.68
CA VAL A 5 4.34 15.65 39.26
C VAL A 5 2.87 15.23 39.19
N ALA A 6 2.53 14.36 38.24
CA ALA A 6 1.50 13.33 38.45
C ALA A 6 1.83 12.09 37.62
N VAL A 7 2.59 11.20 38.24
CA VAL A 7 2.74 9.80 37.85
C VAL A 7 1.38 9.12 37.95
N LEU A 8 0.90 8.52 36.86
CA LEU A 8 -0.22 7.57 36.91
C LEU A 8 0.31 6.20 36.46
N ILE A 9 0.83 5.44 37.43
CA ILE A 9 1.02 4.00 37.30
C ILE A 9 -0.34 3.38 37.63
N ILE A 10 -1.01 2.80 36.63
CA ILE A 10 -2.10 1.86 36.90
C ILE A 10 -1.58 0.48 36.55
N ALA A 11 -1.61 -0.33 37.61
CA ALA A 11 -1.07 -1.65 37.71
C ALA A 11 -1.77 -2.65 36.77
N LEU A 12 -0.92 -3.58 36.37
CA LEU A 12 -1.17 -4.90 35.81
C LEU A 12 -2.33 -5.62 36.52
N ALA A 13 -3.43 -5.85 35.80
CA ALA A 13 -4.42 -6.87 36.16
C ALA A 13 -4.37 -7.98 35.10
N SER A 14 -3.56 -8.98 35.40
CA SER A 14 -3.58 -10.29 34.77
C SER A 14 -4.89 -11.00 35.12
N ALA A 15 -5.69 -11.33 34.12
CA ALA A 15 -6.62 -12.45 34.17
C ALA A 15 -6.70 -13.04 32.76
N GLY A 16 -6.02 -14.17 32.61
CA GLY A 16 -6.07 -14.97 31.40
C GLY A 16 -7.45 -15.58 31.23
N ILE A 17 -7.86 -15.69 29.97
CA ILE A 17 -8.91 -16.63 29.57
C ILE A 17 -8.27 -17.51 28.52
N SER A 18 -7.93 -18.73 28.96
CA SER A 18 -7.59 -19.82 28.06
C SER A 18 -8.84 -20.15 27.24
N PHE A 19 -8.81 -19.88 25.94
CA PHE A 19 -9.70 -20.55 25.00
C PHE A 19 -8.88 -21.64 24.31
N ALA A 20 -9.02 -22.85 24.84
CA ALA A 20 -8.56 -24.06 24.18
C ALA A 20 -9.48 -24.41 23.00
N GLY A 21 -8.89 -24.93 21.94
CA GLY A 21 -9.53 -25.94 21.09
C GLY A 21 -10.40 -25.40 19.97
N GLY A 22 -9.82 -25.29 18.77
CA GLY A 22 -10.58 -25.07 17.56
C GLY A 22 -9.69 -25.09 16.32
N CYS A 23 -9.20 -26.28 15.96
CA CYS A 23 -8.61 -26.51 14.65
C CYS A 23 -9.66 -26.16 13.58
N SER A 24 -9.50 -25.01 12.94
CA SER A 24 -9.85 -24.86 11.53
C SER A 24 -9.04 -23.71 10.96
N SER A 25 -8.15 -24.06 10.05
CA SER A 25 -7.29 -23.16 9.31
C SER A 25 -8.13 -22.28 8.39
N SER A 26 -8.69 -21.20 8.91
CA SER A 26 -9.06 -20.04 8.09
C SER A 26 -8.11 -18.92 8.45
N LYS A 27 -7.05 -18.76 7.65
CA LYS A 27 -6.21 -17.56 7.66
C LYS A 27 -7.11 -16.37 7.34
N SER A 28 -7.66 -15.74 8.36
CA SER A 28 -8.30 -14.43 8.23
C SER A 28 -7.18 -13.41 8.15
N TYR A 29 -6.81 -13.06 6.93
CA TYR A 29 -5.98 -11.89 6.67
C TYR A 29 -6.85 -10.67 7.00
N THR A 30 -6.74 -10.18 8.24
CA THR A 30 -7.20 -8.83 8.56
C THR A 30 -6.30 -7.88 7.79
N MET A 31 -6.76 -7.43 6.63
CA MET A 31 -6.10 -6.36 5.87
C MET A 31 -6.13 -5.12 6.76
N ALA A 32 -5.03 -4.88 7.46
CA ALA A 32 -4.82 -3.69 8.25
C ALA A 32 -5.02 -2.49 7.33
N ASN A 33 -6.06 -1.72 7.61
CA ASN A 33 -6.26 -0.35 7.17
C ASN A 33 -5.79 -0.08 5.73
N SER A 34 -6.64 -0.41 4.75
CA SER A 34 -6.48 0.07 3.38
C SER A 34 -6.60 1.60 3.37
N SER A 35 -5.52 2.28 3.73
CA SER A 35 -5.31 3.69 3.47
C SER A 35 -5.37 3.87 1.96
N LYS A 36 -6.59 4.12 1.45
CA LYS A 36 -6.94 4.43 0.06
C LYS A 36 -5.89 3.93 -0.94
N ALA A 37 -5.80 2.63 -1.16
CA ALA A 37 -5.14 2.17 -2.38
C ALA A 37 -5.90 2.86 -3.52
N LEU A 38 -5.26 3.80 -4.21
CA LEU A 38 -5.82 4.48 -5.38
C LEU A 38 -6.30 3.37 -6.30
N LYS A 39 -7.63 3.23 -6.46
CA LYS A 39 -8.20 2.29 -7.43
C LYS A 39 -7.56 2.62 -8.77
N GLY A 40 -6.87 1.66 -9.35
CA GLY A 40 -6.17 1.80 -10.61
C GLY A 40 -6.03 0.44 -11.25
N ASP A 41 -5.96 0.45 -12.57
CA ASP A 41 -5.90 -0.76 -13.36
C ASP A 41 -4.43 -1.13 -13.58
N VAL A 42 -4.07 -2.37 -13.30
CA VAL A 42 -2.75 -2.88 -13.67
C VAL A 42 -2.74 -3.02 -15.19
N VAL A 43 -1.95 -2.17 -15.85
CA VAL A 43 -1.88 -2.10 -17.32
C VAL A 43 -0.65 -2.80 -17.90
N LEU A 44 0.37 -3.04 -17.07
CA LEU A 44 1.56 -3.79 -17.47
C LEU A 44 2.20 -4.46 -16.25
N MET A 45 2.68 -5.68 -16.46
CA MET A 45 3.57 -6.39 -15.53
C MET A 45 4.77 -6.88 -16.34
N ALA A 46 5.93 -6.27 -16.13
CA ALA A 46 7.16 -6.59 -16.85
C ALA A 46 8.38 -6.26 -15.99
N GLU A 47 9.46 -7.03 -16.16
CA GLU A 47 10.76 -6.79 -15.51
C GLU A 47 10.70 -6.67 -13.98
N GLY A 48 9.81 -7.43 -13.34
CA GLY A 48 9.60 -7.38 -11.89
C GLY A 48 8.91 -6.11 -11.39
N LYS A 49 8.27 -5.37 -12.31
CA LYS A 49 7.54 -4.14 -12.04
C LYS A 49 6.09 -4.28 -12.52
N ARG A 50 5.19 -3.65 -11.79
CA ARG A 50 3.81 -3.45 -12.16
C ARG A 50 3.54 -1.97 -12.41
N VAL A 51 2.87 -1.68 -13.52
CA VAL A 51 2.40 -0.35 -13.88
C VAL A 51 0.90 -0.30 -13.62
N ILE A 52 0.49 0.61 -12.76
CA ILE A 52 -0.90 0.85 -12.42
C ILE A 52 -1.31 2.17 -13.05
N LYS A 53 -2.35 2.16 -13.88
CA LYS A 53 -2.97 3.36 -14.45
C LYS A 53 -4.07 3.85 -13.51
N HIS A 54 -4.07 5.15 -13.25
CA HIS A 54 -5.10 5.84 -12.50
C HIS A 54 -5.77 6.89 -13.38
N ASP A 55 -7.09 6.90 -13.39
CA ASP A 55 -7.86 7.98 -13.99
C ASP A 55 -8.10 9.07 -12.94
N GLY A 56 -7.43 10.20 -13.13
CA GLY A 56 -7.60 11.40 -12.34
C GLY A 56 -8.84 12.20 -12.73
N LYS A 57 -9.01 13.35 -12.05
CA LYS A 57 -10.10 14.27 -12.37
C LYS A 57 -9.90 14.88 -13.76
N LEU A 58 -10.99 15.18 -14.46
CA LEU A 58 -10.96 15.85 -15.77
C LEU A 58 -10.23 15.05 -16.87
N GLY A 59 -10.23 13.72 -16.79
CA GLY A 59 -9.62 12.85 -17.81
C GLY A 59 -8.10 12.80 -17.77
N GLN A 60 -7.47 13.32 -16.71
CA GLN A 60 -6.03 13.17 -16.49
C GLN A 60 -5.72 11.69 -16.24
N ILE A 61 -4.62 11.20 -16.78
CA ILE A 61 -4.13 9.83 -16.54
C ILE A 61 -2.80 9.94 -15.84
N PHE A 62 -2.67 9.22 -14.73
CA PHE A 62 -1.43 9.11 -13.98
C PHE A 62 -1.04 7.65 -13.81
N PHE A 63 0.25 7.39 -13.66
CA PHE A 63 0.77 6.06 -13.46
C PHE A 63 1.42 5.92 -12.08
N THR A 64 1.32 4.73 -11.51
CA THR A 64 2.09 4.30 -10.35
C THR A 64 2.91 3.08 -10.78
N ILE A 65 4.21 3.13 -10.54
CA ILE A 65 5.14 2.03 -10.79
C ILE A 65 5.49 1.41 -9.45
N GLN A 66 5.26 0.11 -9.33
CA GLN A 66 5.67 -0.64 -8.17
C GLN A 66 6.49 -1.86 -8.56
N THR A 67 7.27 -2.39 -7.64
CA THR A 67 7.88 -3.71 -7.77
C THR A 67 6.81 -4.81 -7.60
N ASP A 68 7.16 -6.04 -7.93
CA ASP A 68 6.34 -7.21 -7.63
C ASP A 68 6.11 -7.42 -6.13
N SER A 69 7.03 -6.95 -5.27
CA SER A 69 6.87 -6.95 -3.82
C SER A 69 5.92 -5.85 -3.30
N GLY A 70 5.47 -4.95 -4.17
CA GLY A 70 4.56 -3.85 -3.83
C GLY A 70 5.26 -2.58 -3.32
N GLU A 71 6.58 -2.48 -3.49
CA GLU A 71 7.31 -1.24 -3.22
C GLU A 71 7.02 -0.21 -4.32
N THR A 72 6.61 0.99 -3.94
CA THR A 72 6.35 2.07 -4.90
C THR A 72 7.65 2.73 -5.35
N LEU A 73 7.97 2.61 -6.64
CA LEU A 73 9.14 3.24 -7.27
C LEU A 73 8.81 4.64 -7.79
N ALA A 74 7.59 4.83 -8.28
CA ALA A 74 7.08 6.12 -8.75
C ALA A 74 5.55 6.15 -8.58
N GLN A 75 4.98 7.32 -8.31
CA GLN A 75 3.54 7.51 -8.11
C GLN A 75 3.09 8.83 -8.70
N GLU A 76 1.86 8.87 -9.19
CA GLU A 76 1.22 10.07 -9.77
C GLU A 76 2.04 10.70 -10.92
N ILE A 77 2.80 9.89 -11.66
CA ILE A 77 3.58 10.38 -12.80
C ILE A 77 2.69 10.50 -14.05
N SER A 78 2.91 11.55 -14.82
CA SER A 78 2.23 11.76 -16.11
C SER A 78 2.63 10.69 -17.14
N ARG A 79 1.91 10.63 -18.26
CA ARG A 79 2.31 9.78 -19.40
C ARG A 79 3.68 10.19 -19.96
N GLU A 80 3.96 11.49 -20.00
CA GLU A 80 5.24 12.00 -20.51
C GLU A 80 6.40 11.58 -19.59
N GLU A 81 6.27 11.80 -18.27
CA GLU A 81 7.26 11.36 -17.30
C GLU A 81 7.43 9.84 -17.29
N PHE A 82 6.34 9.09 -17.46
CA PHE A 82 6.42 7.64 -17.58
C PHE A 82 7.27 7.21 -18.80
N GLY A 83 7.12 7.86 -19.95
CA GLY A 83 7.94 7.58 -21.13
C GLY A 83 9.42 7.96 -21.00
N ILE A 84 9.72 8.99 -20.21
CA ILE A 84 11.09 9.45 -19.98
C ILE A 84 11.80 8.58 -18.92
N GLN A 85 11.12 8.27 -17.83
CA GLN A 85 11.70 7.55 -16.68
C GLN A 85 11.68 6.03 -16.85
N PHE A 86 10.69 5.50 -17.58
CA PHE A 86 10.51 4.06 -17.80
C PHE A 86 10.30 3.74 -19.28
N PRO A 87 11.26 4.09 -20.17
CA PRO A 87 11.09 3.98 -21.62
C PRO A 87 10.84 2.53 -22.09
N GLU A 88 11.40 1.54 -21.40
CA GLU A 88 11.20 0.12 -21.75
C GLU A 88 9.80 -0.38 -21.40
N LEU A 89 9.19 0.15 -20.34
CA LEU A 89 7.80 -0.15 -19.98
C LEU A 89 6.82 0.62 -20.86
N SER A 90 7.15 1.87 -21.22
CA SER A 90 6.25 2.71 -22.01
C SER A 90 6.04 2.19 -23.43
N LYS A 91 7.07 1.62 -24.05
CA LYS A 91 6.96 0.99 -25.38
C LYS A 91 5.95 -0.17 -25.38
N GLN A 92 5.84 -0.90 -24.27
CA GLN A 92 4.96 -2.07 -24.18
C GLN A 92 3.47 -1.70 -24.01
N ILE A 93 3.18 -0.52 -23.47
CA ILE A 93 1.81 -0.04 -23.26
C ILE A 93 1.26 0.68 -24.51
N GLN A 94 2.13 1.17 -25.40
CA GLN A 94 1.72 1.87 -26.63
C GLN A 94 1.48 0.95 -27.84
N SER A 95 1.76 -0.36 -27.71
CA SER A 95 1.52 -1.35 -28.77
C SER A 95 0.11 -1.93 -28.71
#